data_AF-A0A970DPK2-F1
#
_entry.id   AF-A0A970DPK2-F1
#
_cell.length_a   1.000
_cell.length_b   1.000
_cell.length_c   1.000
_cell.angle_alpha   90.00
_cell.angle_beta   90.00
_cell.angle_gamma   90.00
#
_symmetry.space_group_name_H-M   'P 1'
#
loop_
_entity.id
_entity.type
_entity.pdbx_description
1 polymer ?
#
loop_
_entity_poly.entity_id
_entity_poly.type
_entity_poly.pdbx_seq_one_letter_code
_entity_poly.pdbx_strand_id
1 'polypeptide(L)'
;MQVRATTVEPDFQKILVSKGYSFSWDYDLTVFDYSKGLPKVELPDGFKIITFDEENDYKKAANAVWNGFDHEDDNDLDGYMLGLNMPHFRKDLLFLVKADNGDYCSYGLI
;
A
#
# COMPACT_ATOMS: atom_id res chain seq x y z
N MET A 1 -1.84 10.96 -27.70
CA MET A 1 -2.03 9.66 -27.02
C MET A 1 -0.66 9.16 -26.59
N GLN A 2 -0.45 8.92 -25.30
CA GLN A 2 0.80 8.37 -24.76
C GLN A 2 0.56 6.89 -24.47
N VAL A 3 1.43 6.01 -24.97
CA VAL A 3 1.41 4.57 -24.65
C VAL A 3 2.57 4.28 -23.70
N ARG A 4 2.30 3.62 -22.58
CA ARG A 4 3.30 3.18 -21.61
C ARG A 4 3.32 1.66 -21.57
N ALA A 5 4.51 1.08 -21.43
CA ALA A 5 4.72 -0.35 -21.25
C ALA A 5 5.70 -0.56 -20.09
N THR A 6 5.41 -1.54 -19.23
CA THR A 6 6.24 -1.88 -18.07
C THR A 6 6.66 -3.34 -18.19
N THR A 7 7.94 -3.62 -18.01
CA THR A 7 8.47 -4.99 -18.01
C THR A 7 9.80 -5.07 -17.28
N VAL A 8 10.01 -6.18 -16.57
CA VAL A 8 11.29 -6.55 -15.96
C VAL A 8 12.11 -7.48 -16.87
N GLU A 9 11.57 -7.90 -18.01
CA GLU A 9 12.20 -8.87 -18.91
C GLU A 9 13.17 -8.16 -19.87
N PRO A 10 14.49 -8.48 -19.82
CA PRO A 10 15.48 -7.76 -20.64
C PRO A 10 15.24 -7.87 -22.15
N ASP A 11 14.73 -9.00 -22.63
CA ASP A 11 14.48 -9.18 -24.06
C ASP A 11 13.27 -8.39 -24.54
N PHE A 12 12.23 -8.24 -23.71
CA PHE A 12 11.11 -7.39 -24.05
C PHE A 12 11.51 -5.90 -24.02
N GLN A 13 12.36 -5.49 -23.08
CA GLN A 13 12.93 -4.13 -23.06
C GLN A 13 13.68 -3.79 -24.35
N LYS A 14 14.52 -4.72 -24.86
CA LYS A 14 15.21 -4.54 -26.16
C LYS A 14 14.23 -4.35 -27.31
N ILE A 15 13.13 -5.12 -27.33
CA ILE A 15 12.07 -4.96 -28.33
C ILE A 15 11.45 -3.58 -28.23
N LEU A 16 11.10 -3.11 -27.02
CA LEU A 16 10.51 -1.78 -26.82
C LEU A 16 11.42 -0.67 -27.34
N VAL A 17 12.72 -0.72 -27.02
CA VAL A 17 13.72 0.23 -27.54
C VAL A 17 13.77 0.17 -29.07
N SER A 18 13.76 -1.03 -29.67
CA SER A 18 13.75 -1.18 -31.14
C SER A 18 12.49 -0.61 -31.81
N LYS A 19 11.40 -0.46 -31.05
CA LYS A 19 10.13 0.12 -31.50
C LYS A 19 10.00 1.62 -31.18
N GLY A 20 11.07 2.25 -30.69
CA GLY A 20 11.12 3.69 -30.43
C GLY A 20 10.59 4.10 -29.05
N TYR A 21 10.39 3.16 -28.12
CA TYR A 21 10.13 3.50 -26.72
C TYR A 21 11.41 3.98 -26.05
N SER A 22 11.29 4.99 -25.19
CA SER A 22 12.35 5.44 -24.30
C SER A 22 12.08 4.98 -22.88
N PHE A 23 13.14 4.75 -22.11
CA PHE A 23 13.02 4.59 -20.67
C PHE A 23 12.37 5.83 -20.05
N SER A 24 11.54 5.64 -19.01
CA SER A 24 10.85 6.75 -18.34
C SER A 24 11.02 6.72 -16.83
N TRP A 25 10.81 5.57 -16.20
CA TRP A 25 11.00 5.37 -14.76
C TRP A 25 11.09 3.86 -14.47
N ASP A 26 11.62 3.51 -13.30
CA ASP A 26 11.61 2.18 -12.70
C ASP A 26 11.24 2.28 -11.21
N TYR A 27 11.03 1.12 -10.59
CA TYR A 27 10.78 0.99 -9.16
C TYR A 27 11.38 -0.31 -8.64
N ASP A 28 11.78 -0.30 -7.38
CA ASP A 28 12.25 -1.50 -6.71
C ASP A 28 11.07 -2.43 -6.41
N LEU A 29 11.11 -3.64 -6.95
CA LEU A 29 10.17 -4.71 -6.60
C LEU A 29 10.80 -5.60 -5.54
N THR A 30 10.27 -5.53 -4.32
CA THR A 30 10.64 -6.46 -3.25
C THR A 30 9.61 -7.58 -3.16
N VAL A 31 10.04 -8.82 -3.36
CA VAL A 31 9.20 -10.01 -3.13
C VAL A 31 9.54 -10.57 -1.75
N PHE A 32 8.55 -10.65 -0.87
CA PHE A 32 8.74 -11.22 0.45
C PHE A 32 8.69 -12.75 0.41
N ASP A 33 9.77 -13.39 0.86
CA ASP A 33 9.86 -14.85 0.95
C ASP A 33 9.29 -15.33 2.29
N TYR A 34 8.03 -15.75 2.27
CA TYR A 34 7.33 -16.27 3.45
C TYR A 34 7.89 -17.59 3.98
N SER A 35 8.77 -18.30 3.26
CA SER A 35 9.35 -19.56 3.74
C SER A 35 10.21 -19.38 5.00
N LYS A 36 10.69 -18.16 5.26
CA LYS A 36 11.45 -17.78 6.44
C LYS A 36 10.57 -17.30 7.60
N GLY A 37 9.25 -17.31 7.42
CA GLY A 37 8.29 -16.72 8.34
C GLY A 37 8.20 -15.20 8.23
N LEU A 38 7.24 -14.62 8.93
CA LEU A 38 7.12 -13.16 9.07
C LEU A 38 8.15 -12.65 10.08
N PRO A 39 8.80 -11.50 9.82
CA PRO A 39 9.73 -10.93 10.77
C PRO A 39 8.95 -10.49 12.01
N LYS A 40 9.52 -10.71 13.19
CA LYS A 40 8.98 -10.11 14.40
C LYS A 40 9.31 -8.61 14.35
N VAL A 41 8.27 -7.78 14.32
CA VAL A 41 8.40 -6.33 14.37
C VAL A 41 8.16 -5.88 15.80
N GLU A 42 9.09 -5.12 16.36
CA GLU A 42 8.90 -4.41 17.63
C GLU A 42 8.62 -2.95 17.31
N LEU A 43 7.52 -2.43 17.83
CA LEU A 43 7.18 -1.02 17.72
C LEU A 43 7.74 -0.25 18.91
N PRO A 44 8.03 1.05 18.75
CA PRO A 44 8.33 1.91 19.88
C PRO A 44 7.20 1.92 20.91
N ASP A 45 7.54 2.24 22.16
CA ASP A 45 6.55 2.40 23.22
C ASP A 45 5.44 3.38 22.82
N GLY A 46 4.21 3.07 23.21
CA GLY A 46 3.02 3.86 22.89
C GLY A 46 2.41 3.59 21.52
N PHE A 47 2.91 2.58 20.79
CA PHE A 47 2.35 2.14 19.52
C PHE A 47 2.03 0.64 19.54
N LYS A 48 0.99 0.25 18.80
CA LYS A 48 0.62 -1.15 18.59
C LYS A 48 0.10 -1.40 17.18
N ILE A 49 0.32 -2.60 16.66
CA ILE A 49 -0.35 -3.08 15.45
C ILE A 49 -1.72 -3.61 15.85
N ILE A 50 -2.74 -3.19 15.13
CA ILE A 50 -4.09 -3.76 15.17
C ILE A 50 -4.52 -4.16 13.76
N THR A 51 -5.50 -5.03 13.66
CA THR A 51 -6.21 -5.27 12.39
C THR A 51 -7.50 -4.45 12.31
N PHE A 52 -7.99 -4.24 11.11
CA PHE A 52 -9.27 -3.56 10.88
C PHE A 52 -10.49 -4.38 11.28
N ASP A 53 -10.29 -5.66 11.60
CA ASP A 53 -11.31 -6.52 12.20
C ASP A 53 -11.44 -6.28 13.72
N GLU A 54 -10.34 -5.90 14.39
CA GLU A 54 -10.32 -5.57 15.81
C GLU A 54 -10.92 -4.19 16.09
N GLU A 55 -10.58 -3.19 15.27
CA GLU A 55 -11.11 -1.83 15.37
C GLU A 55 -11.28 -1.21 13.98
N ASN A 56 -12.49 -0.73 13.70
CA ASN A 56 -12.87 -0.29 12.38
C ASN A 56 -13.36 1.16 12.39
N ASP A 57 -12.43 2.08 12.17
CA ASP A 57 -12.72 3.49 11.89
C ASP A 57 -12.24 3.84 10.48
N TYR A 58 -13.16 3.75 9.52
CA TYR A 58 -12.89 4.04 8.10
C TYR A 58 -12.32 5.44 7.88
N LYS A 59 -12.76 6.44 8.66
CA LYS A 59 -12.29 7.82 8.49
C LYS A 59 -10.83 7.95 8.95
N LYS A 60 -10.49 7.39 10.11
CA LYS A 60 -9.10 7.38 10.58
C LYS A 60 -8.19 6.57 9.66
N ALA A 61 -8.67 5.44 9.13
CA ALA A 61 -7.89 4.63 8.20
C ALA A 61 -7.66 5.34 6.86
N ALA A 62 -8.69 6.00 6.31
CA ALA A 62 -8.57 6.87 5.13
C ALA A 62 -7.53 7.98 5.36
N ASN A 63 -7.59 8.67 6.50
CA ASN A 63 -6.62 9.71 6.82
C ASN A 63 -5.19 9.15 6.94
N ALA A 64 -5.02 7.98 7.56
CA ALA A 64 -3.70 7.35 7.71
C ALA A 64 -3.08 6.97 6.36
N VAL A 65 -3.87 6.46 5.42
CA VAL A 65 -3.38 6.15 4.06
C VAL A 65 -3.07 7.43 3.29
N TRP A 66 -3.95 8.42 3.28
CA TRP A 66 -3.74 9.64 2.50
C TRP A 66 -2.57 10.48 2.99
N ASN A 67 -2.46 10.68 4.30
CA ASN A 67 -1.30 11.35 4.88
C ASN A 67 0.01 10.57 4.64
N GLY A 68 -0.04 9.23 4.65
CA GLY A 68 1.14 8.39 4.44
C GLY A 68 1.71 8.44 3.01
N PHE A 69 0.87 8.76 2.02
CA PHE A 69 1.26 8.89 0.61
C PHE A 69 1.39 10.36 0.16
N ASP A 70 1.44 11.32 1.09
CA ASP A 70 1.57 12.76 0.81
C ASP A 70 0.40 13.32 -0.03
N HIS A 71 -0.79 12.75 0.14
CA HIS A 71 -2.03 13.27 -0.44
C HIS A 71 -2.71 14.21 0.57
N GLU A 72 -2.20 15.44 0.69
CA GLU A 72 -2.55 16.36 1.79
C GLU A 72 -4.01 16.88 1.77
N ASP A 73 -4.80 16.66 0.71
CA ASP A 73 -6.12 17.29 0.54
C ASP A 73 -7.28 16.36 0.18
N ASP A 74 -7.04 15.06 -0.03
CA ASP A 74 -8.12 14.11 -0.33
C ASP A 74 -8.66 13.51 0.98
N ASN A 75 -9.61 14.20 1.61
CA ASN A 75 -10.53 13.55 2.57
C ASN A 75 -11.60 12.71 1.85
N ASP A 76 -11.22 12.05 0.74
CA ASP A 76 -12.11 11.26 -0.09
C ASP A 76 -12.37 9.90 0.55
N LEU A 77 -13.29 9.91 1.51
CA LEU A 77 -13.75 8.70 2.15
C LEU A 77 -14.45 7.77 1.14
N ASP A 78 -15.18 8.31 0.17
CA ASP A 78 -15.90 7.51 -0.83
C ASP A 78 -14.91 6.78 -1.75
N GLY A 79 -13.84 7.46 -2.19
CA GLY A 79 -12.73 6.85 -2.92
C GLY A 79 -12.01 5.77 -2.12
N TYR A 80 -11.75 6.01 -0.83
CA TYR A 80 -11.20 4.99 0.06
C TYR A 80 -12.12 3.76 0.15
N MET A 81 -13.43 3.97 0.35
CA MET A 81 -14.42 2.89 0.42
C MET A 81 -14.52 2.12 -0.89
N LEU A 82 -14.40 2.79 -2.03
CA LEU A 82 -14.37 2.16 -3.34
C LEU A 82 -13.14 1.26 -3.48
N GLY A 83 -11.98 1.69 -3.00
CA GLY A 83 -10.76 0.89 -2.99
C GLY A 83 -10.87 -0.40 -2.16
N LEU A 84 -11.65 -0.38 -1.08
CA LEU A 84 -11.93 -1.56 -0.25
C LEU A 84 -13.02 -2.47 -0.83
N ASN A 85 -13.71 -2.06 -1.91
CA ASN A 85 -14.75 -2.87 -2.57
C ASN A 85 -14.15 -3.94 -3.50
N MET A 86 -13.25 -4.75 -2.94
CA MET A 86 -12.59 -5.85 -3.63
C MET A 86 -13.31 -7.17 -3.33
N PRO A 87 -13.40 -8.10 -4.30
CA PRO A 87 -13.90 -9.44 -4.03
C PRO A 87 -13.11 -10.08 -2.88
N HIS A 88 -13.83 -10.61 -1.89
CA HIS A 88 -13.24 -11.23 -0.70
C HIS A 88 -12.36 -10.30 0.14
N PHE A 89 -12.72 -9.02 0.27
CA PHE A 89 -12.03 -8.11 1.20
C PHE A 89 -11.96 -8.70 2.62
N ARG A 90 -10.74 -8.79 3.16
CA ARG A 90 -10.40 -9.40 4.45
C ARG A 90 -9.92 -8.33 5.42
N LYS A 91 -10.74 -7.97 6.40
CA LYS A 91 -10.42 -6.95 7.40
C LYS A 91 -9.23 -7.32 8.30
N ASP A 92 -8.98 -8.61 8.47
CA ASP A 92 -7.86 -9.16 9.21
C ASP A 92 -6.52 -9.07 8.44
N LEU A 93 -6.54 -8.69 7.15
CA LEU A 93 -5.35 -8.40 6.35
C LEU A 93 -5.10 -6.90 6.16
N LEU A 94 -5.98 -6.06 6.70
CA LEU A 94 -5.78 -4.62 6.78
C LEU A 94 -5.25 -4.31 8.18
N PHE A 95 -4.01 -3.84 8.25
CA PHE A 95 -3.29 -3.51 9.46
C PHE A 95 -3.18 -2.01 9.65
N LEU A 96 -3.28 -1.59 10.91
CA LEU A 96 -3.09 -0.21 11.33
C LEU A 96 -2.08 -0.16 12.46
N VAL A 97 -1.23 0.86 12.46
CA VAL A 97 -0.45 1.21 13.66
C VAL A 97 -1.25 2.25 14.43
N LYS A 98 -1.64 1.90 15.66
CA LYS A 98 -2.40 2.76 16.57
C LYS A 98 -1.49 3.29 17.68
N ALA A 99 -1.52 4.61 17.90
CA ALA A 99 -0.89 5.25 19.04
C ALA A 99 -1.79 5.21 20.29
N ASP A 100 -1.20 5.37 21.46
CA ASP A 100 -1.92 5.41 22.75
C ASP A 100 -2.96 6.52 22.85
N ASN A 101 -2.76 7.62 22.12
CA ASN A 101 -3.72 8.72 22.03
C ASN A 101 -4.97 8.36 21.19
N GLY A 102 -4.98 7.19 20.54
CA GLY A 102 -6.09 6.70 19.75
C GLY A 102 -6.02 7.00 18.25
N ASP A 103 -4.95 7.63 17.79
CA ASP A 103 -4.74 7.95 16.36
C ASP A 103 -4.21 6.74 15.60
N TYR A 104 -4.56 6.68 14.30
CA TYR A 104 -3.98 5.73 13.36
C TYR A 104 -2.84 6.43 12.63
N CYS A 105 -1.62 5.91 12.81
CA CYS A 105 -0.39 6.53 12.35
C CYS A 105 0.15 5.91 11.07
N SER A 106 -0.25 4.67 10.75
CA SER A 106 0.18 3.97 9.55
C SER A 106 -0.89 3.00 9.10
N TYR A 107 -0.91 2.75 7.80
CA TYR A 107 -1.86 1.88 7.09
C TYR A 107 -1.08 0.85 6.27
N GLY A 108 -1.51 -0.40 6.33
CA GLY A 108 -1.00 -1.47 5.48
C GLY A 108 -2.12 -2.42 5.08
N LEU A 109 -2.17 -2.79 3.81
CA LEU A 109 -3.10 -3.78 3.28
C LEU A 109 -2.29 -4.79 2.47
N ILE A 110 -2.48 -6.08 2.74
CA ILE A 110 -1.79 -7.21 2.10
C ILE A 110 -2.79 -8.02 1.27
#